data_AF-A0A2X3JF31-F1
#
_entry.id   AF-A0A2X3JF31-F1
#
_cell.length_a   1.000
_cell.length_b   1.000
_cell.length_c   1.000
_cell.angle_alpha   90.00
_cell.angle_beta   90.00
_cell.angle_gamma   90.00
#
_symmetry.space_group_name_H-M   'P 1'
#
loop_
_entity.id
_entity.type
_entity.pdbx_description
1 polymer ?
#
loop_
_entity_poly.entity_id
_entity_poly.type
_entity_poly.pdbx_seq_one_letter_code
_entity_poly.pdbx_strand_id
1 'polypeptide(L)'
;MEILQDKPLAMSNDYEQYKQVVQSRWKKGQLDIIVTTKAFGMGVNKSDVRHTLHVGMPGSMEAFYQEAGRAGRDRCPSHCHMLFRAETDEAEQIWLKLQSNLTPEAVEKRTIFGR
;
A
#
# COMPACT_ATOMS: atom_id res chain seq x y z
N MET A 1 -17.73 4.45 8.31
CA MET A 1 -16.32 4.47 7.86
C MET A 1 -15.73 5.78 8.36
N GLU A 2 -14.97 5.74 9.45
CA GLU A 2 -14.30 6.94 10.00
C GLU A 2 -13.03 7.19 9.19
N ILE A 3 -12.99 8.29 8.45
CA ILE A 3 -11.77 8.74 7.76
C ILE A 3 -10.94 9.49 8.80
N LEU A 4 -9.83 8.90 9.22
CA LEU A 4 -8.99 9.46 10.29
C LEU A 4 -8.24 10.73 9.86
N GLN A 5 -8.19 11.05 8.56
CA GLN A 5 -7.56 12.26 8.06
C GLN A 5 -7.99 12.65 6.64
N ASP A 6 -8.44 13.89 6.47
CA ASP A 6 -8.84 14.49 5.18
C ASP A 6 -7.78 15.44 4.59
N LYS A 7 -6.68 15.72 5.31
CA LYS A 7 -5.61 16.64 4.88
C LYS A 7 -4.28 15.91 4.71
N PRO A 8 -3.49 16.25 3.67
CA PRO A 8 -2.15 15.65 3.47
C PRO A 8 -1.24 16.01 4.64
N LEU A 9 -0.60 15.00 5.24
CA LEU A 9 0.40 15.17 6.29
C LEU A 9 1.64 15.86 5.71
N ALA A 10 1.95 17.05 6.22
CA ALA A 10 3.21 17.72 5.90
C ALA A 10 4.32 17.20 6.82
N MET A 11 5.50 16.93 6.25
CA MET A 11 6.74 16.46 6.91
C MET A 11 6.74 15.01 7.46
N SER A 12 7.93 14.38 7.40
CA SER A 12 8.13 12.94 7.64
C SER A 12 7.82 12.47 9.06
N ASN A 13 8.02 13.33 10.07
CA ASN A 13 7.83 12.99 11.48
C ASN A 13 6.34 12.85 11.85
N ASP A 14 5.51 13.75 11.34
CA ASP A 14 4.05 13.75 11.59
C ASP A 14 3.40 12.55 10.91
N TYR A 15 3.89 12.18 9.71
CA TYR A 15 3.44 10.97 9.02
C TYR A 15 3.80 9.68 9.77
N GLU A 16 5.01 9.59 10.33
CA GLU A 16 5.42 8.40 11.08
C GLU A 16 4.60 8.22 12.35
N GLN A 17 4.33 9.31 13.08
CA GLN A 17 3.45 9.31 14.25
C GLN A 17 2.02 8.91 13.88
N TYR A 18 1.47 9.49 12.80
CA TYR A 18 0.15 9.13 12.30
C TYR A 18 0.05 7.64 11.98
N LYS A 19 1.02 7.10 11.23
CA LYS A 19 1.08 5.68 10.86
C LYS A 19 1.05 4.79 12.10
N GLN A 20 1.81 5.12 13.14
CA GLN A 20 1.83 4.37 14.40
C GLN A 20 0.48 4.40 15.12
N VAL A 21 -0.18 5.57 15.16
CA VAL A 21 -1.51 5.71 15.78
C VAL A 21 -2.55 4.87 15.05
N VAL A 22 -2.64 4.98 13.72
CA VAL A 22 -3.58 4.20 12.89
C VAL A 22 -3.34 2.71 13.08
N GLN A 23 -2.08 2.27 12.98
CA GLN A 23 -1.73 0.86 13.14
C GLN A 23 -2.07 0.34 14.55
N SER A 24 -1.86 1.14 15.60
CA SER A 24 -2.20 0.78 16.98
C SER A 24 -3.71 0.63 17.16
N ARG A 25 -4.51 1.59 16.68
CA ARG A 25 -5.98 1.55 16.74
C ARG A 25 -6.53 0.33 16.00
N TRP A 26 -6.03 0.07 14.80
CA TRP A 26 -6.43 -1.10 14.00
C TRP A 26 -6.07 -2.43 14.68
N LYS A 27 -4.86 -2.55 15.25
CA LYS A 27 -4.47 -3.75 16.02
C LYS A 27 -5.40 -4.03 17.19
N LYS A 28 -5.84 -2.98 17.89
CA LYS A 28 -6.77 -3.03 19.03
C LYS A 28 -8.23 -3.28 18.63
N GLY A 29 -8.55 -3.37 17.33
CA GLY A 29 -9.92 -3.54 16.85
C GLY A 29 -10.77 -2.27 16.95
N GLN A 30 -10.14 -1.10 17.10
CA GLN A 30 -10.83 0.19 17.07
C GLN A 30 -11.10 0.68 15.65
N LEU A 31 -10.44 0.07 14.65
CA LEU A 31 -10.66 0.28 13.22
C LEU A 31 -10.82 -1.09 12.58
N ASP A 32 -11.87 -1.25 11.77
CA ASP A 32 -12.15 -2.52 11.10
C ASP A 32 -11.26 -2.72 9.87
N ILE A 33 -10.98 -1.63 9.16
CA ILE A 33 -10.31 -1.64 7.84
C ILE A 33 -9.10 -0.72 7.88
N ILE A 34 -8.01 -1.16 7.26
CA ILE A 34 -6.83 -0.36 6.99
C ILE A 34 -6.49 -0.47 5.49
N VAL A 35 -6.22 0.67 4.85
CA VAL A 35 -5.85 0.73 3.43
C VAL A 35 -4.40 1.16 3.33
N THR A 36 -3.59 0.38 2.62
CA THR A 36 -2.12 0.55 2.63
C THR A 36 -1.52 0.21 1.27
N THR A 37 -0.50 0.94 0.84
CA THR A 37 0.36 0.51 -0.28
C THR A 37 1.45 -0.45 0.21
N LYS A 38 2.17 -1.12 -0.70
CA LYS A 38 3.34 -1.96 -0.36
C LYS A 38 4.33 -1.27 0.57
N ALA A 39 4.53 0.04 0.40
CA ALA A 39 5.47 0.85 1.17
C ALA A 39 5.04 1.08 2.64
N PHE A 40 3.82 0.71 3.02
CA PHE A 40 3.37 0.75 4.41
C PHE A 40 4.15 -0.23 5.32
N GLY A 41 4.90 -1.16 4.71
CA GLY A 41 6.01 -1.86 5.36
C GLY A 41 5.64 -3.15 6.08
N MET A 42 6.67 -3.90 6.46
CA MET A 42 6.65 -5.26 7.04
C MET A 42 5.94 -5.38 8.42
N GLY A 43 5.27 -4.32 8.91
CA GLY A 43 4.85 -4.18 10.30
C GLY A 43 3.37 -4.48 10.62
N VAL A 44 2.52 -4.70 9.62
CA VAL A 44 1.11 -5.09 9.86
C VAL A 44 1.07 -6.57 10.30
N ASN A 45 1.24 -6.78 11.61
CA ASN A 45 1.13 -8.06 12.29
C ASN A 45 -0.08 -8.03 13.23
N LYS A 46 -1.23 -8.47 12.72
CA LYS A 46 -2.46 -8.74 13.48
C LYS A 46 -2.86 -10.16 13.13
N SER A 47 -3.08 -11.01 14.12
CA SER A 47 -3.27 -12.45 13.90
C SER A 47 -4.63 -12.78 13.27
N ASP A 48 -5.62 -11.95 13.57
CA ASP A 48 -7.04 -12.12 13.30
C ASP A 48 -7.55 -11.35 12.07
N VAL A 49 -6.69 -11.15 11.07
CA VAL A 49 -7.12 -10.56 9.79
C VAL A 49 -7.98 -11.57 9.02
N ARG A 50 -9.24 -11.21 8.75
CA ARG A 50 -10.20 -12.06 8.04
C ARG A 50 -10.21 -11.88 6.53
N HIS A 51 -9.91 -10.68 6.07
CA HIS A 51 -9.98 -10.33 4.65
C HIS A 51 -8.76 -9.51 4.24
N THR A 52 -8.16 -9.87 3.11
CA THR A 52 -7.25 -9.00 2.35
C THR A 52 -7.91 -8.66 1.02
N LEU A 53 -7.67 -7.44 0.52
CA LEU A 53 -8.21 -6.96 -0.74
C LEU A 53 -7.08 -6.30 -1.53
N HIS A 54 -6.72 -6.89 -2.66
CA HIS A 54 -5.77 -6.32 -3.61
C HIS A 54 -6.55 -5.52 -4.64
N VAL A 55 -6.26 -4.22 -4.73
CA VAL A 55 -6.80 -3.35 -5.77
C VAL A 55 -5.76 -3.32 -6.89
N GLY A 56 -6.01 -4.09 -7.96
CA GLY A 56 -5.05 -4.31 -9.03
C GLY A 56 -4.15 -5.54 -8.82
N MET A 57 -3.42 -5.89 -9.87
CA MET A 57 -2.55 -7.07 -9.88
C MET A 57 -1.22 -6.78 -9.17
N PRO A 58 -0.79 -7.60 -8.20
CA PRO A 58 0.53 -7.45 -7.60
C PRO A 58 1.63 -7.66 -8.64
N GLY A 59 2.74 -6.93 -8.51
CA GLY A 59 3.84 -7.00 -9.47
C GLY A 59 4.56 -8.35 -9.59
N SER A 60 4.23 -9.34 -8.74
CA SER A 60 4.64 -10.73 -8.90
C SER A 60 3.73 -11.67 -8.09
N MET A 61 3.80 -12.96 -8.38
CA MET A 61 3.06 -13.99 -7.63
C MET A 61 3.56 -14.11 -6.18
N GLU A 62 4.87 -13.96 -5.97
CA GLU A 62 5.48 -13.99 -4.63
C GLU A 62 5.02 -12.80 -3.80
N ALA A 63 4.91 -11.61 -4.41
CA ALA A 63 4.37 -10.44 -3.73
C ALA A 63 2.92 -10.68 -3.31
N PHE A 64 2.08 -11.21 -4.20
CA PHE A 64 0.71 -11.59 -3.86
C PHE A 64 0.69 -12.59 -2.69
N TYR A 65 1.53 -13.63 -2.73
CA TYR A 65 1.57 -14.64 -1.68
C TYR A 65 1.96 -14.05 -0.31
N GLN A 66 2.95 -13.17 -0.28
CA GLN A 66 3.36 -12.48 0.95
C GLN A 66 2.27 -11.55 1.51
N GLU A 67 1.56 -10.85 0.62
CA GLU A 67 0.49 -9.93 1.00
C GLU A 67 -0.77 -10.67 1.47
N ALA A 68 -1.20 -11.68 0.71
CA ALA A 68 -2.30 -12.58 1.05
C ALA A 68 -2.04 -13.31 2.38
N GLY A 69 -0.80 -13.75 2.62
CA GLY A 69 -0.37 -14.43 3.86
C GLY A 69 -0.42 -13.58 5.14
N ARG A 70 -0.90 -12.34 5.07
CA ARG A 70 -1.24 -11.53 6.25
C ARG A 70 -2.58 -11.93 6.87
N ALA A 71 -3.47 -12.56 6.10
CA ALA A 71 -4.74 -13.08 6.60
C ALA A 71 -4.55 -14.37 7.42
N GLY A 72 -5.45 -14.64 8.37
CA GLY A 72 -5.60 -15.98 8.95
C GLY A 72 -4.41 -16.51 9.75
N ARG A 73 -3.56 -15.66 10.33
CA ARG A 73 -2.39 -16.10 11.12
C ARG A 73 -2.77 -16.82 12.42
N ASP A 74 -3.98 -16.61 12.90
CA ASP A 74 -4.62 -17.36 13.98
C ASP A 74 -5.14 -18.75 13.55
N ARG A 75 -4.98 -19.14 12.28
CA ARG A 75 -5.46 -20.39 11.66
C ARG A 75 -6.99 -20.50 11.53
N CYS A 76 -7.72 -19.41 11.76
CA CYS A 76 -9.15 -19.36 11.47
C CYS A 76 -9.39 -19.11 9.97
N PRO A 77 -10.58 -19.48 9.44
CA PRO A 77 -10.94 -19.18 8.06
C PRO A 77 -10.73 -17.70 7.71
N SER A 78 -10.16 -17.46 6.54
CA SER A 78 -9.89 -16.12 6.02
C SER A 78 -9.91 -16.13 4.50
N HIS A 79 -10.12 -14.96 3.90
CA HIS A 79 -10.27 -14.80 2.46
C HIS A 79 -9.31 -13.76 1.91
N CYS A 80 -8.74 -14.05 0.76
CA CYS A 80 -7.90 -13.12 0.00
C CYS A 80 -8.61 -12.80 -1.31
N HIS A 81 -8.92 -11.52 -1.51
CA HIS A 81 -9.65 -11.01 -2.67
C HIS A 81 -8.70 -10.22 -3.57
N MET A 82 -8.96 -10.25 -4.87
CA MET A 82 -8.29 -9.42 -5.86
C MET A 82 -9.35 -8.79 -6.77
N LEU A 83 -9.35 -7.47 -6.85
CA LEU A 83 -10.11 -6.74 -7.85
C LEU A 83 -9.25 -6.68 -9.11
N PHE A 84 -9.61 -7.52 -10.07
CA PHE A 84 -8.99 -7.56 -11.37
C PHE A 84 -9.79 -6.73 -12.37
N ARG A 85 -9.11 -5.85 -13.10
CA ARG A 85 -9.66 -5.14 -14.25
C ARG A 85 -8.91 -5.60 -15.50
N ALA A 86 -9.64 -6.07 -16.51
CA ALA A 86 -9.05 -6.58 -17.74
C ALA A 86 -8.45 -5.47 -18.63
N GLU A 87 -8.91 -4.23 -18.47
CA GLU A 87 -8.38 -3.07 -19.17
C GLU A 87 -7.20 -2.49 -18.39
N THR A 88 -6.05 -2.36 -19.07
CA THR A 88 -4.82 -1.78 -18.50
C THR A 88 -5.14 -0.49 -17.78
N ASP A 89 -4.66 -0.38 -16.54
CA ASP A 89 -4.86 0.79 -15.70
C ASP A 89 -4.29 2.01 -16.44
N GLU A 90 -5.04 3.11 -16.51
CA GLU A 90 -4.50 4.36 -17.05
C GLU A 90 -3.27 4.78 -16.25
N ALA A 91 -3.25 4.49 -14.94
CA ALA A 91 -2.09 4.71 -14.10
C ALA A 91 -0.91 3.81 -14.50
N GLU A 92 -1.15 2.55 -14.90
CA GLU A 92 -0.11 1.65 -15.41
C GLU A 92 0.41 2.12 -16.76
N GLN A 93 -0.47 2.58 -17.65
CA GLN A 93 -0.06 3.17 -18.93
C GLN A 93 0.71 4.48 -18.75
N ILE A 94 0.30 5.33 -17.81
CA ILE A 94 1.02 6.55 -17.43
C ILE A 94 2.38 6.18 -16.83
N TRP A 95 2.43 5.18 -15.95
CA TRP A 95 3.67 4.72 -15.35
C TRP A 95 4.65 4.14 -16.37
N LEU A 96 4.18 3.29 -17.28
CA LEU A 96 4.96 2.74 -18.39
C LEU A 96 5.49 3.85 -19.32
N LYS A 97 4.65 4.86 -19.63
CA LYS A 97 5.06 6.04 -20.40
C LYS A 97 6.08 6.90 -19.66
N LEU A 98 5.95 7.04 -18.34
CA LEU A 98 6.92 7.75 -17.52
C LEU A 98 8.25 6.99 -17.53
N GLN A 99 8.24 5.67 -17.35
CA GLN A 99 9.43 4.83 -17.40
C GLN A 99 10.12 4.86 -18.77
N SER A 100 9.38 4.79 -19.87
CA SER A 100 9.96 4.84 -21.22
C SER A 100 10.63 6.17 -21.54
N ASN A 101 10.22 7.26 -20.86
CA ASN A 101 10.78 8.60 -21.01
C ASN A 101 11.89 8.93 -20.00
N LEU A 102 12.20 8.02 -19.06
CA LEU A 102 13.33 8.15 -18.15
C LEU A 102 14.61 7.70 -18.87
N THR A 103 15.16 8.58 -19.71
CA THR A 103 16.55 8.43 -20.15
C THR A 103 17.49 8.75 -18.98
N PRO A 104 18.72 8.20 -18.96
CA PRO A 104 19.74 8.57 -17.97
C PRO A 104 19.92 10.10 -17.86
N GLU A 105 19.81 10.79 -18.99
CA GLU A 105 19.90 12.25 -19.10
C GLU A 105 18.72 13.00 -18.43
N ALA A 106 17.52 12.40 -18.44
CA ALA A 106 16.33 12.96 -17.76
C ALA A 106 16.41 12.82 -16.23
N VAL A 107 17.12 11.79 -15.73
CA VAL A 107 17.39 11.59 -14.29
C VAL A 107 18.45 12.59 -13.81
N GLU A 108 19.47 12.87 -14.63
CA GLU A 108 20.55 13.79 -14.29
C GLU A 108 20.06 15.25 -14.17
N LYS A 109 19.19 15.71 -15.09
CA LYS A 109 18.62 17.08 -15.05
C LYS A 109 17.72 17.36 -13.83
N ARG A 110 17.12 16.33 -13.20
CA ARG A 110 16.26 16.51 -12.02
C ARG A 110 17.02 16.58 -10.69
N THR A 111 18.25 16.06 -10.65
CA THR A 111 19.11 16.13 -9.44
C THR A 111 19.66 17.55 -9.23
N ILE A 112 19.73 18.36 -10.28
CA ILE A 112 20.37 19.69 -10.25
C ILE A 112 19.39 20.83 -9.87
N PHE A 113 18.08 20.61 -9.95
CA PHE A 113 17.07 21.64 -9.62
C PHE A 113 16.38 21.44 -8.25
N GLY A 114 16.96 20.64 -7.36
CA GLY A 114 16.48 20.43 -6.00
C GLY A 114 17.51 20.81 -4.93
N ARG A 115 17.92 22.08 -4.91
CA ARG A 115 18.47 22.76 -3.72
C ARG A 115 17.76 24.09 -3.55
#